data_AF-A0A0G9H8B4-F1
#
_entry.id   AF-A0A0G9H8B4-F1
#
_cell.length_a   1.000
_cell.length_b   1.000
_cell.length_c   1.000
_cell.angle_alpha   90.00
_cell.angle_beta   90.00
_cell.angle_gamma   90.00
#
_symmetry.space_group_name_H-M   'P 1'
#
loop_
_entity.id
_entity.type
_entity.pdbx_description
1 polymer ?
#
loop_
_entity_poly.entity_id
_entity_poly.type
_entity_poly.pdbx_seq_one_letter_code
_entity_poly.pdbx_strand_id
1 'polypeptide(L)'
;MPAPAKLSFASDILPMFTGMDVAHMIKSMDLGDRDSVFQHADAIYKSVVSGHMPPASCGEPRWTEDMCAKFKQWQEQGGEP
;
A
#
# COMPACT_ATOMS: atom_id res chain seq x y z
N MET A 1 -20.81 -15.38 1.73
CA MET A 1 -19.50 -14.73 1.84
C MET A 1 -19.41 -13.77 0.66
N PRO A 2 -19.40 -12.44 0.85
CA PRO A 2 -19.33 -11.53 -0.29
C PRO A 2 -17.99 -11.71 -0.99
N ALA A 3 -18.04 -11.84 -2.33
CA ALA A 3 -16.87 -11.97 -3.19
C ALA A 3 -15.88 -10.82 -2.94
N PRO A 4 -14.55 -11.07 -2.95
CA PRO A 4 -13.58 -10.01 -2.74
C PRO A 4 -13.79 -8.96 -3.84
N ALA A 5 -14.17 -7.76 -3.44
CA ALA A 5 -14.27 -6.64 -4.36
C ALA A 5 -12.91 -6.48 -5.05
N LYS A 6 -12.91 -6.37 -6.39
CA LYS A 6 -11.71 -6.04 -7.15
C LYS A 6 -11.09 -4.79 -6.56
N LEU A 7 -9.95 -4.96 -5.92
CA LEU A 7 -9.21 -3.84 -5.35
C LEU A 7 -8.44 -3.23 -6.52
N SER A 8 -8.59 -1.92 -6.70
CA SER A 8 -7.84 -1.17 -7.71
C SER A 8 -6.72 -0.41 -7.03
N PHE A 9 -5.55 -0.37 -7.66
CA PHE A 9 -4.45 0.41 -7.15
C PHE A 9 -4.87 1.87 -6.98
N ALA A 10 -5.42 2.50 -8.01
CA ALA A 10 -5.74 3.94 -7.97
C ALA A 10 -6.85 4.32 -6.96
N SER A 11 -7.79 3.41 -6.68
CA SER A 11 -9.00 3.73 -5.90
C SER A 11 -8.98 3.19 -4.48
N ASP A 12 -8.33 2.04 -4.24
CA ASP A 12 -8.27 1.43 -2.91
C ASP A 12 -6.88 1.58 -2.31
N ILE A 13 -5.80 1.33 -3.07
CA ILE A 13 -4.44 1.26 -2.53
C ILE A 13 -3.71 2.62 -2.50
N LEU A 14 -3.78 3.39 -3.58
CA LEU A 14 -3.17 4.71 -3.73
C LEU A 14 -3.64 5.69 -2.65
N PRO A 15 -4.94 5.81 -2.30
CA PRO A 15 -5.34 6.67 -1.19
C PRO A 15 -4.91 6.16 0.20
N MET A 16 -4.46 4.90 0.33
CA MET A 16 -3.86 4.39 1.57
C MET A 16 -2.39 4.81 1.71
N PHE A 17 -1.73 5.11 0.59
CA PHE A 17 -0.42 5.76 0.58
C PHE A 17 -0.61 7.26 0.66
N THR A 18 -0.23 7.86 1.78
CA THR A 18 -0.29 9.31 1.87
C THR A 18 0.73 9.92 0.91
N GLY A 19 0.42 11.10 0.35
CA GLY A 19 1.39 11.87 -0.44
C GLY A 19 2.71 12.15 0.28
N MET A 20 2.75 12.08 1.62
CA MET A 20 3.99 12.14 2.41
C MET A 20 4.83 10.86 2.35
N ASP A 21 4.20 9.68 2.38
CA ASP A 21 4.87 8.40 2.14
C ASP A 21 5.43 8.36 0.73
N VAL A 22 4.62 8.77 -0.26
CA VAL A 22 5.08 8.92 -1.63
C VAL A 22 6.27 9.89 -1.67
N ALA A 23 6.19 11.07 -1.05
CA ALA A 23 7.30 12.04 -1.05
C ALA A 23 8.56 11.58 -0.30
N HIS A 24 8.43 10.75 0.74
CA HIS A 24 9.58 10.19 1.46
C HIS A 24 10.22 9.03 0.69
N MET A 25 9.38 8.16 0.11
CA MET A 25 9.87 7.02 -0.65
C MET A 25 10.24 7.35 -2.08
N ILE A 26 9.74 8.42 -2.72
CA ILE A 26 10.02 8.71 -4.15
C ILE A 26 11.52 8.82 -4.49
N LYS A 27 12.37 9.07 -3.49
CA LYS A 27 13.84 9.01 -3.63
C LYS A 27 14.40 7.59 -3.80
N SER A 28 13.67 6.57 -3.38
CA SER A 28 14.04 5.15 -3.35
C SER A 28 13.07 4.26 -4.14
N MET A 29 11.78 4.59 -4.17
CA MET A 29 10.68 3.81 -4.73
C MET A 29 9.45 4.70 -4.91
N ASP A 30 8.84 4.66 -6.10
CA ASP A 30 7.62 5.41 -6.33
C ASP A 30 6.41 4.64 -5.78
N LEU A 31 5.83 5.13 -4.69
CA LEU A 31 4.60 4.56 -4.11
C LEU A 31 3.33 5.07 -4.81
N GLY A 32 3.45 6.08 -5.67
CA GLY A 32 2.37 6.59 -6.50
C GLY A 32 2.22 5.82 -7.82
N ASP A 33 3.23 5.05 -8.20
CA ASP A 33 3.25 4.24 -9.40
C ASP A 33 2.94 2.77 -9.10
N ARG A 34 1.93 2.25 -9.79
CA ARG A 34 1.48 0.87 -9.66
C ARG A 34 2.60 -0.14 -9.91
N ASP A 35 3.42 0.08 -10.93
CA ASP A 35 4.44 -0.89 -11.35
C ASP A 35 5.56 -0.97 -10.31
N SER A 36 6.02 0.19 -9.82
CA SER A 36 6.93 0.24 -8.67
C SER A 36 6.32 -0.39 -7.42
N VAL A 37 5.08 -0.05 -7.08
CA VAL A 37 4.41 -0.65 -5.91
C VAL A 37 4.26 -2.15 -6.05
N PHE A 38 3.89 -2.65 -7.24
CA PHE A 38 3.71 -4.08 -7.46
C PHE A 38 5.04 -4.84 -7.43
N GLN A 39 6.08 -4.30 -8.07
CA GLN A 39 7.44 -4.87 -8.04
C GLN A 39 7.99 -4.97 -6.61
N HIS A 40 7.59 -4.02 -5.75
CA HIS A 40 8.02 -3.96 -4.36
C HIS A 40 6.93 -4.32 -3.35
N ALA A 41 5.84 -4.93 -3.79
CA ALA A 41 4.66 -5.17 -2.96
C ALA A 41 4.99 -6.03 -1.75
N ASP A 42 5.87 -7.02 -1.88
CA ASP A 42 6.31 -7.86 -0.77
C ASP A 42 7.06 -7.04 0.32
N ALA A 43 7.93 -6.12 -0.10
CA ALA A 43 8.68 -5.25 0.81
C ALA A 43 7.76 -4.22 1.50
N ILE A 44 6.80 -3.68 0.75
CA ILE A 44 5.78 -2.77 1.28
C ILE A 44 4.91 -3.51 2.29
N TYR A 45 4.37 -4.68 1.93
CA TYR A 45 3.57 -5.53 2.81
C TYR A 45 4.31 -5.84 4.11
N LYS A 46 5.60 -6.21 4.02
CA LYS A 46 6.43 -6.45 5.19
C LYS A 46 6.63 -5.20 6.06
N SER A 47 6.74 -4.02 5.44
CA SER A 47 6.88 -2.75 6.15
C SER A 47 5.60 -2.31 6.85
N VAL A 48 4.44 -2.48 6.21
CA VAL A 48 3.12 -2.17 6.81
C VAL A 48 2.77 -3.16 7.92
N VAL A 49 3.01 -4.46 7.73
CA VAL A 49 2.81 -5.48 8.78
C VAL A 49 3.77 -5.27 9.96
N SER A 50 5.01 -4.82 9.68
CA SER A 50 5.96 -4.46 10.74
C SER A 50 5.58 -3.16 11.46
N GLY A 51 4.54 -2.44 11.02
CA GLY A 51 4.11 -1.15 11.59
C GLY A 51 5.10 -0.02 11.34
N HIS A 52 5.97 -0.18 10.35
CA HIS A 52 6.99 0.78 9.95
C HIS A 52 6.45 1.83 8.96
N MET A 53 5.24 1.58 8.44
CA MET A 53 4.52 2.45 7.53
C MET A 53 3.09 2.71 8.03
N PRO A 54 2.59 3.95 7.85
CA PRO A 54 3.32 5.14 7.48
C PRO A 54 4.24 5.63 8.64
N PRO A 55 5.28 6.42 8.34
CA PRO A 55 6.22 6.92 9.33
C PRO A 55 5.50 7.80 10.37
N ALA A 56 5.87 7.65 11.64
CA ALA A 56 5.26 8.40 12.76
C ALA A 56 5.36 9.93 12.60
N SER A 57 6.30 10.41 11.76
CA SER A 57 6.46 11.82 11.41
C SER A 57 5.32 12.38 10.55
N CYS A 58 4.47 11.53 9.96
CA CYS A 58 3.32 11.96 9.16
C CYS A 58 2.15 12.46 10.03
N GLY A 59 2.09 12.06 11.30
CA GLY A 59 0.97 12.39 12.20
C GLY A 59 -0.33 11.65 11.88
N GLU A 60 -0.29 10.71 10.93
CA GLU A 60 -1.42 9.89 10.49
C GLU A 60 -1.45 8.52 11.16
N PRO A 61 -2.64 7.90 11.26
CA PRO A 61 -2.76 6.56 11.82
C PRO A 61 -2.03 5.54 10.96
N ARG A 62 -1.40 4.55 11.61
CA ARG A 62 -0.78 3.43 10.91
C ARG A 62 -1.79 2.61 10.13
N TRP A 63 -1.31 1.93 9.09
CA TRP A 63 -2.10 0.93 8.39
C TRP A 63 -2.65 -0.07 9.40
N THR A 64 -3.96 -0.26 9.38
CA THR A 64 -4.63 -1.26 10.21
C THR A 64 -4.47 -2.65 9.58
N GLU A 65 -4.71 -3.70 10.36
CA GLU A 65 -4.67 -5.08 9.84
C GLU A 65 -5.60 -5.27 8.64
N ASP A 66 -6.74 -4.57 8.60
CA ASP A 66 -7.68 -4.58 7.46
C ASP A 66 -7.04 -3.98 6.20
N MET A 67 -6.30 -2.88 6.35
CA MET A 67 -5.56 -2.26 5.26
C MET A 67 -4.45 -3.18 4.71
N CYS A 68 -3.68 -3.80 5.60
CA CYS A 68 -2.69 -4.80 5.21
C CYS A 68 -3.33 -5.99 4.48
N ALA A 69 -4.47 -6.48 4.97
CA ALA A 69 -5.20 -7.58 4.34
C ALA A 69 -5.71 -7.20 2.94
N LYS A 70 -6.24 -5.99 2.75
CA LYS A 70 -6.62 -5.46 1.44
C LYS A 70 -5.43 -5.39 0.48
N PHE A 71 -4.30 -4.83 0.92
CA PHE A 71 -3.11 -4.75 0.08
C PHE A 71 -2.59 -6.12 -0.35
N LYS A 72 -2.58 -7.09 0.58
CA LYS A 72 -2.23 -8.47 0.27
C LYS A 72 -3.18 -9.06 -0.76
N GLN A 73 -4.49 -8.86 -0.58
CA GLN A 73 -5.50 -9.35 -1.51
C GLN A 73 -5.36 -8.70 -2.90
N TRP A 74 -4.98 -7.43 -2.98
CA TRP A 74 -4.69 -6.74 -4.25
C TRP A 74 -3.44 -7.33 -4.94
N GLN A 75 -2.39 -7.60 -4.17
CA GLN A 75 -1.19 -8.27 -4.66
C GLN A 75 -1.51 -9.68 -5.18
N GLU A 76 -2.31 -10.46 -4.45
CA GLU A 76 -2.74 -11.82 -4.85
C GLU A 76 -3.64 -11.81 -6.11
N GLN A 77 -4.36 -10.71 -6.36
CA GLN A 77 -5.12 -10.50 -7.60
C GLN A 77 -4.26 -10.15 -8.81
N GLY A 78 -2.94 -9.99 -8.64
CA GLY A 78 -2.02 -9.61 -9.73
C GLY A 78 -1.89 -8.09 -9.92
N GLY A 79 -2.28 -7.31 -8.91
CA GLY A 79 -2.11 -5.87 -8.91
C GLY A 79 -2.98 -5.15 -9.95
N GLU A 80 -4.30 -5.34 -9.89
CA GLU A 80 -5.23 -4.72 -10.83
C GLU A 80 -5.13 -3.16 -10.75
N PRO A 81 -5.10 -2.44 -11.88
CA PRO A 81 -4.98 -0.97 -11.88
C PRO A 81 -6.13 -0.24 -11.19
#